data_AF-A0A0B2R5G2-F1
#
_entry.id   AF-A0A0B2R5G2-F1
#
_cell.length_a   1.000
_cell.length_b   1.000
_cell.length_c   1.000
_cell.angle_alpha   90.00
_cell.angle_beta   90.00
_cell.angle_gamma   90.00
#
_symmetry.space_group_name_H-M   'P 1'
#
loop_
_entity.id
_entity.type
_entity.pdbx_description
1 polymer ?
#
loop_
_entity_poly.entity_id
_entity_poly.type
_entity_poly.pdbx_seq_one_letter_code
_entity_poly.pdbx_strand_id
1 'polypeptide(L)'
;MSAVISGVTEAAAADLSPDDAVNHLNSLVCRLQGLKRKLEEGSRAEHLQAQKCRVRLDHLESADAENMSEWNNTRMKRILVDYMLRMSYYDTAVKLAKSSNLQDLVDIDVFQEAKKVIDALQNKDVAPALAWCADNKSRLKKSKSKMEFQLRLQEFIELVRAENNLRAITYARKYLAPWGATHMKELQRVIATLAFKRDTECSTYKVLFEAKQWDYLVDQFKQEFCKLYGMTLEPLLNIYLQAGLSALKTPYCYEDDCTKEDPLSQEAFRTLAMPLPYSKQHHSKLVCYITKELMDTENPPQVLPNGYVYSTKALEEMAKKNNGTIICPRTGLVCSYTELVKAYIS
;
A
#
# COMPACT_ATOMS: atom_id res chain seq x y z
N MET A 1 32.97 -16.60 4.66
CA MET A 1 34.39 -16.31 4.98
C MET A 1 34.95 -17.30 6.00
N SER A 2 34.37 -17.41 7.21
CA SER A 2 34.79 -18.39 8.25
C SER A 2 34.91 -19.84 7.75
N ALA A 3 33.91 -20.37 7.04
CA ALA A 3 33.95 -21.73 6.48
C ALA A 3 34.98 -21.95 5.35
N VAL A 4 35.49 -20.89 4.73
CA VAL A 4 36.57 -20.99 3.72
C VAL A 4 37.93 -20.94 4.43
N ILE A 5 38.07 -20.07 5.43
CA ILE A 5 39.25 -20.00 6.29
C ILE A 5 39.47 -21.34 7.02
N SER A 6 38.41 -21.94 7.59
CA SER A 6 38.44 -23.28 8.20
C SER A 6 38.92 -24.36 7.22
N GLY A 7 38.41 -24.31 5.98
CA GLY A 7 38.78 -25.29 4.94
C GLY A 7 40.22 -25.14 4.45
N VAL A 8 40.80 -23.94 4.52
CA VAL A 8 42.23 -23.67 4.23
C VAL A 8 43.11 -24.18 5.38
N THR A 9 42.70 -23.97 6.63
CA THR A 9 43.43 -24.49 7.80
C THR A 9 43.40 -26.01 7.89
N GLU A 10 42.28 -26.65 7.53
CA GLU A 10 42.16 -28.11 7.44
C GLU A 10 43.04 -28.68 6.33
N ALA A 11 43.12 -28.00 5.18
CA ALA A 11 44.00 -28.39 4.07
C ALA A 11 45.49 -28.31 4.43
N ALA A 12 45.88 -27.32 5.24
CA ALA A 12 47.26 -27.14 5.68
C ALA A 12 47.69 -28.15 6.76
N ALA A 13 46.73 -28.82 7.41
CA ALA A 13 46.98 -29.75 8.52
C ALA A 13 46.90 -31.24 8.12
N ALA A 14 46.49 -31.56 6.89
CA ALA A 14 46.30 -32.93 6.43
C ALA A 14 47.42 -33.36 5.46
N ASP A 15 47.96 -34.57 5.65
CA ASP A 15 48.81 -35.25 4.66
C ASP A 15 47.94 -35.70 3.47
N LEU A 16 47.72 -34.77 2.53
CA LEU A 16 46.93 -34.99 1.32
C LEU A 16 47.82 -35.47 0.17
N SER A 17 47.30 -36.39 -0.64
CA SER A 17 47.94 -36.69 -1.92
C SER A 17 47.95 -35.44 -2.82
N PRO A 18 48.90 -35.31 -3.78
CA PRO A 18 48.94 -34.15 -4.67
C PRO A 18 47.62 -33.91 -5.43
N ASP A 19 46.94 -34.98 -5.87
CA ASP A 19 45.66 -34.89 -6.58
C ASP A 19 44.52 -34.45 -5.65
N ASP A 20 44.49 -34.95 -4.41
CA ASP A 20 43.48 -34.54 -3.43
C ASP A 20 43.66 -33.07 -3.00
N ALA A 21 44.91 -32.62 -2.88
CA ALA A 21 45.23 -31.22 -2.60
C ALA A 21 44.78 -30.30 -3.74
N VAL A 22 44.99 -30.69 -5.00
CA VAL A 22 44.53 -29.93 -6.18
C VAL A 22 42.99 -29.88 -6.23
N ASN A 23 42.31 -31.00 -6.01
CA ASN A 23 40.84 -31.05 -5.99
C ASN A 23 40.26 -30.17 -4.88
N HIS A 24 40.87 -30.16 -3.70
CA HIS A 24 40.44 -29.34 -2.57
C HIS A 24 40.68 -27.84 -2.82
N LEU A 25 41.84 -27.47 -3.39
CA LEU A 25 42.12 -26.10 -3.81
C LEU A 25 41.12 -25.61 -4.87
N ASN A 26 40.79 -26.44 -5.86
CA ASN A 26 39.76 -26.13 -6.86
C ASN A 26 38.39 -25.92 -6.21
N SER A 27 38.01 -26.75 -5.23
CA SER A 27 36.77 -26.56 -4.46
C SER A 27 36.76 -25.24 -3.69
N LEU A 28 37.87 -24.88 -3.04
CA LEU A 28 38.02 -23.60 -2.34
C LEU A 28 37.95 -22.40 -3.30
N VAL A 29 38.59 -22.48 -4.47
CA VAL A 29 38.52 -21.46 -5.52
C VAL A 29 37.08 -21.29 -6.00
N CYS A 30 36.37 -22.37 -6.32
CA CYS A 30 34.96 -22.33 -6.71
C CYS A 30 34.09 -21.67 -5.62
N ARG A 31 34.32 -21.99 -4.34
CA ARG A 31 33.62 -21.37 -3.21
C ARG A 31 33.93 -19.89 -3.08
N LEU A 32 35.18 -19.48 -3.25
CA LEU A 32 35.61 -18.08 -3.23
C LEU A 32 35.01 -17.28 -4.38
N GLN A 33 35.00 -17.82 -5.60
CA GLN A 33 34.34 -17.21 -6.74
C GLN A 33 32.83 -17.06 -6.51
N GLY A 34 32.19 -18.08 -5.94
CA GLY A 34 30.78 -18.01 -5.55
C GLY A 34 30.50 -16.94 -4.49
N LEU A 35 31.38 -16.79 -3.50
CA LEU A 35 31.28 -15.73 -2.50
C LEU A 35 31.51 -14.34 -3.09
N LYS A 36 32.50 -14.18 -3.99
CA LYS A 36 32.77 -12.93 -4.70
C LYS A 36 31.52 -12.48 -5.47
N ARG A 37 30.92 -13.37 -6.27
CA ARG A 37 29.69 -13.07 -7.02
C ARG A 37 28.54 -12.64 -6.11
N LYS A 38 28.30 -13.36 -5.01
CA LYS A 38 27.25 -12.99 -4.04
C LYS A 38 27.52 -11.64 -3.37
N LEU A 39 28.78 -11.33 -3.09
CA LEU A 39 29.17 -10.04 -2.51
C LEU A 39 28.95 -8.90 -3.50
N GLU A 40 29.31 -9.09 -4.77
CA GLU A 40 29.08 -8.12 -5.84
C GLU A 40 27.58 -7.87 -6.07
N GLU A 41 26.77 -8.94 -6.11
CA GLU A 41 25.31 -8.84 -6.19
C GLU A 41 24.71 -8.08 -5.00
N GLY A 42 25.16 -8.39 -3.78
CA GLY A 42 24.74 -7.71 -2.56
C GLY A 42 25.12 -6.23 -2.55
N SER A 43 26.37 -5.91 -2.93
CA SER A 43 26.87 -4.54 -3.01
C SER A 43 26.10 -3.71 -4.04
N ARG A 44 25.79 -4.28 -5.22
CA ARG A 44 24.96 -3.62 -6.24
C ARG A 44 23.54 -3.36 -5.75
N ALA A 45 22.94 -4.34 -5.06
CA ALA A 45 21.60 -4.18 -4.49
C ALA A 45 21.57 -3.10 -3.40
N GLU A 46 22.56 -3.08 -2.51
CA GLU A 46 22.71 -2.05 -1.48
C GLU A 46 22.88 -0.66 -2.08
N HIS A 47 23.76 -0.51 -3.08
CA HIS A 47 23.98 0.77 -3.75
C HIS A 47 22.70 1.31 -4.40
N LEU A 48 21.92 0.42 -5.05
CA LEU A 48 20.63 0.79 -5.64
C LEU A 48 19.64 1.27 -4.56
N GLN A 49 19.56 0.57 -3.41
CA GLN A 49 18.67 1.00 -2.32
C GLN A 49 19.12 2.34 -1.72
N ALA A 50 20.43 2.53 -1.52
CA ALA A 50 20.98 3.80 -1.05
C ALA A 50 20.67 4.95 -2.01
N GLN A 51 20.79 4.71 -3.33
CA GLN A 51 20.40 5.68 -4.34
C GLN A 51 18.91 6.03 -4.27
N LYS A 52 18.02 5.04 -4.19
CA LYS A 52 16.57 5.27 -4.04
C LYS A 52 16.26 6.08 -2.78
N CYS A 53 16.92 5.77 -1.65
CA CYS A 53 16.77 6.54 -0.42
C CYS A 53 17.20 8.00 -0.59
N ARG A 54 18.34 8.25 -1.24
CA ARG A 54 18.82 9.61 -1.52
C ARG A 54 17.82 10.40 -2.37
N VAL A 55 17.37 9.85 -3.50
CA VAL A 55 16.38 10.50 -4.37
C VAL A 55 15.08 10.83 -3.61
N ARG A 56 14.65 9.94 -2.70
CA ARG A 56 13.47 10.19 -1.86
C ARG A 56 13.69 11.31 -0.85
N LEU A 57 14.87 11.42 -0.24
CA LEU A 57 15.22 12.51 0.67
C LEU A 57 15.31 13.83 -0.08
N ASP A 58 16.00 13.87 -1.21
CA ASP A 58 16.12 15.06 -2.06
C ASP A 58 14.73 15.58 -2.47
N HIS A 59 13.82 14.68 -2.85
CA HIS A 59 12.43 15.06 -3.17
C HIS A 59 11.66 15.59 -1.95
N LEU A 60 11.88 15.05 -0.74
CA LEU A 60 11.27 15.59 0.47
C LEU A 60 11.79 16.99 0.81
N GLU A 61 13.09 17.22 0.63
CA GLU A 61 13.74 18.52 0.87
C GLU A 61 13.35 19.58 -0.18
N SER A 62 13.00 19.16 -1.40
CA SER A 62 12.53 20.06 -2.47
C SER A 62 11.15 20.69 -2.24
N ALA A 63 10.49 20.41 -1.11
CA ALA A 63 9.19 20.99 -0.78
C ALA A 63 9.36 22.46 -0.35
N ASP A 64 9.08 23.39 -1.26
CA ASP A 64 9.06 24.83 -1.00
C ASP A 64 7.70 25.47 -1.39
N ALA A 65 7.50 26.73 -1.02
CA ALA A 65 6.25 27.44 -1.30
C ALA A 65 6.04 27.75 -2.80
N GLU A 66 7.11 27.84 -3.57
CA GLU A 66 7.08 28.23 -5.00
C GLU A 66 6.76 27.02 -5.91
N ASN A 67 7.23 25.84 -5.54
CA ASN A 67 7.13 24.57 -6.26
C ASN A 67 6.08 23.61 -5.65
N MET A 68 5.31 24.06 -4.66
CA MET A 68 4.34 23.24 -3.93
C MET A 68 3.34 22.51 -4.84
N SER A 69 2.95 23.13 -5.97
CA SER A 69 2.04 22.52 -6.95
C SER A 69 2.66 21.30 -7.64
N GLU A 70 3.89 21.43 -8.14
CA GLU A 70 4.60 20.33 -8.81
C GLU A 70 4.97 19.22 -7.82
N TRP A 71 5.39 19.60 -6.62
CA TRP A 71 5.66 18.68 -5.53
C TRP A 71 4.42 17.85 -5.17
N ASN A 72 3.26 18.51 -5.00
CA ASN A 72 1.99 17.83 -4.74
C ASN A 72 1.56 16.92 -5.90
N ASN A 73 1.78 17.34 -7.15
CA ASN A 73 1.49 16.52 -8.33
C ASN A 73 2.32 15.22 -8.33
N THR A 74 3.62 15.33 -8.03
CA THR A 74 4.54 14.20 -7.89
C THR A 74 4.10 13.27 -6.75
N ARG A 75 3.77 13.82 -5.59
CA ARG A 75 3.24 13.05 -4.45
C ARG A 75 1.95 12.32 -4.81
N MET A 76 1.01 12.97 -5.49
CA MET A 76 -0.25 12.36 -5.93
C MET A 76 0.02 11.19 -6.87
N LYS A 77 0.88 11.36 -7.87
CA LYS A 77 1.23 10.27 -8.81
C LYS A 77 1.87 9.07 -8.09
N ARG A 78 2.71 9.29 -7.08
CA ARG A 78 3.27 8.20 -6.24
C ARG A 78 2.17 7.43 -5.51
N ILE A 79 1.19 8.14 -4.94
CA ILE A 79 0.03 7.53 -4.27
C ILE A 79 -0.81 6.72 -5.26
N LEU A 80 -1.00 7.22 -6.49
CA LEU A 80 -1.71 6.49 -7.54
C LEU A 80 -0.96 5.22 -7.96
N VAL A 81 0.37 5.27 -8.08
CA VAL A 81 1.18 4.08 -8.37
C VAL A 81 1.03 3.03 -7.26
N ASP A 82 1.12 3.42 -5.97
CA ASP A 82 0.87 2.51 -4.84
C ASP A 82 -0.52 1.87 -4.92
N TYR A 83 -1.56 2.67 -5.16
CA TYR A 83 -2.93 2.17 -5.31
C TYR A 83 -3.05 1.16 -6.46
N MET A 84 -2.50 1.50 -7.64
CA MET A 84 -2.54 0.62 -8.81
C MET A 84 -1.83 -0.71 -8.55
N LEU A 85 -0.67 -0.70 -7.88
CA LEU A 85 0.06 -1.91 -7.53
C LEU A 85 -0.72 -2.80 -6.56
N ARG A 86 -1.42 -2.22 -5.58
CA ARG A 86 -2.27 -2.95 -4.62
C ARG A 86 -3.52 -3.55 -5.25
N MET A 87 -4.08 -2.87 -6.25
CA MET A 87 -5.27 -3.30 -7.00
C MET A 87 -4.92 -4.17 -8.22
N SER A 88 -3.68 -4.66 -8.32
CA SER A 88 -3.18 -5.50 -9.42
C SER A 88 -3.12 -4.85 -10.80
N TYR A 89 -3.19 -3.52 -10.90
CA TYR A 89 -3.02 -2.74 -12.14
C TYR A 89 -1.53 -2.46 -12.45
N TYR A 90 -0.71 -3.51 -12.48
CA TYR A 90 0.75 -3.42 -12.57
C TYR A 90 1.26 -2.69 -13.82
N ASP A 91 0.71 -3.00 -15.00
CA ASP A 91 1.17 -2.40 -16.26
C ASP A 91 0.92 -0.89 -16.29
N THR A 92 -0.24 -0.46 -15.80
CA THR A 92 -0.59 0.95 -15.68
C THR A 92 0.31 1.66 -14.68
N ALA A 93 0.58 1.03 -13.53
CA ALA A 93 1.50 1.56 -12.52
C ALA A 93 2.91 1.77 -13.09
N VAL A 94 3.43 0.79 -13.83
CA VAL A 94 4.75 0.85 -14.48
C VAL A 94 4.78 1.95 -15.54
N LYS A 95 3.73 2.09 -16.35
CA LYS A 95 3.64 3.15 -17.37
C LYS A 95 3.63 4.54 -16.73
N LEU A 96 2.81 4.75 -15.69
CA LEU A 96 2.73 6.03 -14.98
C LEU A 96 4.05 6.40 -14.30
N ALA A 97 4.71 5.42 -13.68
CA ALA A 97 6.00 5.64 -13.06
C ALA A 97 7.07 6.04 -14.09
N LYS A 98 7.10 5.38 -15.26
CA LYS A 98 8.04 5.71 -16.34
C LYS A 98 7.77 7.06 -16.98
N SER A 99 6.51 7.36 -17.31
CA SER A 99 6.15 8.62 -17.98
C SER A 99 6.35 9.85 -17.10
N SER A 100 6.39 9.66 -15.78
CA SER A 100 6.53 10.73 -14.79
C SER A 100 7.88 10.70 -14.06
N ASN A 101 8.84 9.86 -14.49
CA ASN A 101 10.16 9.70 -13.86
C ASN A 101 10.12 9.39 -12.35
N LEU A 102 9.21 8.51 -11.92
CA LEU A 102 8.97 8.17 -10.51
C LEU A 102 9.60 6.85 -10.07
N GLN A 103 10.34 6.16 -10.93
CA GLN A 103 10.81 4.78 -10.69
C GLN A 103 11.59 4.63 -9.36
N ASP A 104 12.38 5.63 -8.98
CA ASP A 104 13.14 5.62 -7.72
C ASP A 104 12.30 6.05 -6.50
N LEU A 105 11.14 6.67 -6.73
CA LEU A 105 10.23 7.16 -5.70
C LEU A 105 9.11 6.16 -5.34
N VAL A 106 9.04 5.02 -6.04
CA VAL A 106 8.01 3.98 -5.87
C VAL A 106 8.64 2.59 -5.76
N ASP A 107 7.90 1.64 -5.18
CA ASP A 107 8.41 0.31 -4.83
C ASP A 107 7.88 -0.80 -5.77
N ILE A 108 7.86 -0.55 -7.09
CA ILE A 108 7.31 -1.49 -8.08
C ILE A 108 7.89 -2.90 -7.95
N ASP A 109 9.21 -3.02 -7.81
CA ASP A 109 9.91 -4.31 -7.72
C ASP A 109 9.41 -5.14 -6.52
N VAL A 110 9.13 -4.47 -5.40
CA VAL A 110 8.64 -5.10 -4.16
C VAL A 110 7.24 -5.69 -4.36
N PHE A 111 6.36 -4.96 -5.07
CA PHE A 111 5.03 -5.45 -5.42
C PHE A 111 5.04 -6.53 -6.51
N GLN A 112 6.04 -6.54 -7.40
CA GLN A 112 6.20 -7.63 -8.38
C GLN A 112 6.58 -8.95 -7.71
N GLU A 113 7.44 -8.93 -6.70
CA GLU A 113 7.71 -10.15 -5.91
C GLU A 113 6.46 -10.64 -5.17
N ALA A 114 5.67 -9.73 -4.61
CA ALA A 114 4.38 -10.08 -4.00
C ALA A 114 3.42 -10.69 -5.02
N LYS A 115 3.35 -10.12 -6.23
CA LYS A 115 2.50 -10.62 -7.32
C LYS A 115 2.82 -12.09 -7.63
N LYS A 116 4.09 -12.45 -7.76
CA LYS A 116 4.50 -13.85 -8.03
C LYS A 116 3.95 -14.82 -6.99
N VAL A 117 3.97 -14.42 -5.71
CA VAL A 117 3.43 -15.24 -4.62
C VAL A 117 1.90 -15.31 -4.68
N ILE A 118 1.23 -14.17 -4.92
CA ILE A 118 -0.24 -14.10 -5.03
C ILE A 118 -0.74 -14.96 -6.20
N ASP A 119 -0.15 -14.80 -7.38
CA ASP A 119 -0.50 -15.56 -8.58
C ASP A 119 -0.28 -17.06 -8.36
N ALA A 120 0.79 -17.46 -7.66
CA ALA A 120 1.03 -18.86 -7.33
C ALA A 120 -0.03 -19.42 -6.36
N LEU A 121 -0.38 -18.68 -5.30
CA LEU A 121 -1.43 -19.08 -4.37
C LEU A 121 -2.79 -19.20 -5.05
N GLN A 122 -3.12 -18.29 -5.97
CA GLN A 122 -4.35 -18.38 -6.78
C GLN A 122 -4.35 -19.62 -7.68
N ASN A 123 -3.18 -20.05 -8.15
CA ASN A 123 -2.99 -21.29 -8.90
C ASN A 123 -2.78 -22.52 -8.01
N LYS A 124 -3.07 -22.42 -6.71
CA LYS A 124 -2.96 -23.51 -5.73
C LYS A 124 -1.54 -24.04 -5.51
N ASP A 125 -0.54 -23.17 -5.70
CA ASP A 125 0.86 -23.47 -5.42
C ASP A 125 1.36 -22.66 -4.21
N VAL A 126 1.74 -23.37 -3.15
CA VAL A 126 2.29 -22.76 -1.92
C VAL A 126 3.80 -22.54 -1.98
N ALA A 127 4.51 -23.11 -2.95
CA ALA A 127 5.97 -23.14 -2.93
C ALA A 127 6.60 -21.72 -2.94
N PRO A 128 6.14 -20.76 -3.77
CA PRO A 128 6.65 -19.39 -3.73
C PRO A 128 6.38 -18.68 -2.40
N ALA A 129 5.21 -18.93 -1.79
CA ALA A 129 4.85 -18.36 -0.50
C ALA A 129 5.73 -18.91 0.64
N LEU A 130 6.03 -20.21 0.60
CA LEU A 130 6.93 -20.85 1.56
C LEU A 130 8.38 -20.40 1.40
N ALA A 131 8.84 -20.19 0.16
CA ALA A 131 10.15 -19.59 -0.11
C ALA A 131 10.23 -18.16 0.46
N TRP A 132 9.21 -17.35 0.24
CA TRP A 132 9.11 -16.01 0.83
C TRP A 132 9.13 -16.05 2.37
N CYS A 133 8.44 -17.02 3.00
CA CYS A 133 8.51 -17.23 4.45
C CYS A 133 9.92 -17.59 4.92
N ALA A 134 10.65 -18.41 4.17
CA ALA A 134 12.02 -18.79 4.50
C ALA A 134 12.98 -17.59 4.42
N ASP A 135 12.86 -16.79 3.35
CA ASP A 135 13.68 -15.58 3.14
C ASP A 135 13.43 -14.52 4.23
N ASN A 136 12.21 -14.48 4.78
CA ASN A 136 11.79 -13.51 5.78
C ASN A 136 11.68 -14.07 7.21
N LYS A 137 12.19 -15.29 7.45
CA LYS A 137 11.97 -16.06 8.69
C LYS A 137 12.25 -15.30 9.98
N SER A 138 13.34 -14.53 10.04
CA SER A 138 13.72 -13.79 11.25
C SER A 138 12.72 -12.67 11.59
N ARG A 139 12.20 -11.98 10.57
CA ARG A 139 11.21 -10.90 10.70
C ARG A 139 9.83 -11.46 11.04
N LEU A 140 9.43 -12.55 10.37
CA LEU A 140 8.17 -13.24 10.63
C LEU A 140 8.12 -13.85 12.04
N LYS A 141 9.25 -14.36 12.54
CA LYS A 141 9.35 -14.86 13.93
C LYS A 141 9.17 -13.73 14.93
N LYS A 142 9.76 -12.54 14.68
CA LYS A 142 9.59 -11.35 15.54
C LYS A 142 8.13 -10.87 15.56
N SER A 143 7.44 -10.91 14.42
CA SER A 143 6.03 -10.51 14.32
C SER A 143 5.04 -11.58 14.78
N LYS A 144 5.53 -12.77 15.20
CA LYS A 144 4.76 -13.96 15.56
C LYS A 144 3.76 -14.37 14.46
N SER A 145 4.17 -14.24 13.20
CA SER A 145 3.34 -14.60 12.05
C SER A 145 3.00 -16.09 12.04
N LYS A 146 1.76 -16.42 11.65
CA LYS A 146 1.28 -17.79 11.43
C LYS A 146 1.32 -18.21 9.97
N MET A 147 1.84 -17.38 9.07
CA MET A 147 1.75 -17.59 7.61
C MET A 147 2.34 -18.92 7.17
N GLU A 148 3.57 -19.23 7.58
CA GLU A 148 4.22 -20.50 7.25
C GLU A 148 3.38 -21.69 7.72
N PHE A 149 2.85 -21.63 8.94
CA PHE A 149 2.01 -22.69 9.48
C PHE A 149 0.74 -22.92 8.65
N GLN A 150 0.01 -21.86 8.29
CA GLN A 150 -1.20 -21.97 7.47
C GLN A 150 -0.90 -22.54 6.07
N LEU A 151 0.20 -22.12 5.44
CA LEU A 151 0.63 -22.68 4.16
C LEU A 151 0.94 -24.17 4.25
N ARG A 152 1.63 -24.60 5.31
CA ARG A 152 1.94 -26.01 5.56
C ARG A 152 0.69 -26.85 5.82
N LEU A 153 -0.32 -26.29 6.50
CA LEU A 153 -1.62 -26.95 6.66
C LEU A 153 -2.32 -27.13 5.32
N GLN A 154 -2.36 -26.10 4.47
CA GLN A 154 -2.97 -26.20 3.15
C GLN A 154 -2.26 -27.23 2.26
N GLU A 155 -0.92 -27.25 2.24
CA GLU A 155 -0.14 -28.24 1.49
C GLU A 155 -0.48 -29.67 1.94
N PHE A 156 -0.62 -29.89 3.26
CA PHE A 156 -1.09 -31.17 3.78
C PHE A 156 -2.50 -31.53 3.31
N ILE A 157 -3.45 -30.59 3.35
CA ILE A 157 -4.83 -30.80 2.90
C ILE A 157 -4.85 -31.19 1.42
N GLU A 158 -4.03 -30.57 0.57
CA GLU A 158 -3.94 -30.92 -0.84
C GLU A 158 -3.33 -32.32 -1.06
N LEU A 159 -2.36 -32.75 -0.24
CA LEU A 159 -1.87 -34.14 -0.26
C LEU A 159 -2.97 -35.14 0.09
N VAL A 160 -3.82 -34.82 1.07
CA VAL A 160 -4.98 -35.64 1.43
C VAL A 160 -6.03 -35.63 0.32
N ARG A 161 -6.30 -34.47 -0.31
CA ARG A 161 -7.22 -34.35 -1.44
C ARG A 161 -6.78 -35.22 -2.64
N ALA A 162 -5.47 -35.35 -2.85
CA ALA A 162 -4.87 -36.19 -3.89
C ALA A 162 -4.81 -37.69 -3.50
N GLU A 163 -5.42 -38.08 -2.38
CA GLU A 163 -5.44 -39.45 -1.84
C GLU A 163 -4.04 -40.03 -1.53
N ASN A 164 -3.04 -39.17 -1.36
CA ASN A 164 -1.66 -39.56 -1.10
C ASN A 164 -1.35 -39.62 0.41
N ASN A 165 -2.10 -40.45 1.13
CA ASN A 165 -2.10 -40.48 2.60
C ASN A 165 -0.73 -40.79 3.21
N LEU A 166 0.06 -41.69 2.60
CA LEU A 166 1.40 -42.02 3.09
C LEU A 166 2.33 -40.80 3.02
N ARG A 167 2.30 -40.05 1.91
CA ARG A 167 3.09 -38.81 1.80
C ARG A 167 2.57 -37.74 2.75
N ALA A 168 1.25 -37.60 2.91
CA ALA A 168 0.66 -36.65 3.86
C ALA A 168 1.13 -36.90 5.30
N ILE A 169 1.16 -38.16 5.75
CA ILE A 169 1.63 -38.53 7.10
C ILE A 169 3.12 -38.20 7.28
N THR A 170 3.95 -38.57 6.30
CA THR A 170 5.38 -38.26 6.33
C THR A 170 5.62 -36.75 6.35
N TYR A 171 4.86 -36.01 5.55
CA TYR A 171 4.89 -34.56 5.49
C TYR A 171 4.51 -33.93 6.84
N ALA A 172 3.42 -34.38 7.46
CA ALA A 172 2.95 -33.88 8.75
C ALA A 172 4.01 -34.09 9.85
N ARG A 173 4.64 -35.27 9.90
CA ARG A 173 5.73 -35.55 10.84
C ARG A 173 6.91 -34.59 10.66
N LYS A 174 7.24 -34.26 9.41
CA LYS A 174 8.39 -33.40 9.09
C LYS A 174 8.12 -31.92 9.36
N TYR A 175 6.99 -31.39 8.89
CA TYR A 175 6.76 -29.94 8.85
C TYR A 175 5.70 -29.44 9.84
N LEU A 176 4.76 -30.30 10.26
CA LEU A 176 3.65 -29.92 11.13
C LEU A 176 3.89 -30.26 12.60
N ALA A 177 4.59 -31.36 12.90
CA ALA A 177 4.91 -31.79 14.26
C ALA A 177 5.60 -30.70 15.12
N PRO A 178 6.54 -29.88 14.61
CA PRO A 178 7.15 -28.80 15.39
C PRO A 178 6.14 -27.76 15.92
N TRP A 179 4.97 -27.63 15.29
CA TRP A 179 3.92 -26.69 15.70
C TRP A 179 2.96 -27.28 16.74
N GLY A 180 3.10 -28.56 17.10
CA GLY A 180 2.24 -29.27 18.05
C GLY A 180 2.14 -28.59 19.41
N ALA A 181 3.24 -28.01 19.90
CA ALA A 181 3.27 -27.35 21.22
C ALA A 181 2.37 -26.09 21.28
N THR A 182 2.12 -25.43 20.15
CA THR A 182 1.43 -24.12 20.09
C THR A 182 0.10 -24.17 19.36
N HIS A 183 -0.08 -25.10 18.42
CA HIS A 183 -1.25 -25.14 17.51
C HIS A 183 -1.93 -26.52 17.46
N MET A 184 -1.87 -27.32 18.53
CA MET A 184 -2.37 -28.70 18.54
C MET A 184 -3.83 -28.85 18.08
N LYS A 185 -4.73 -27.93 18.46
CA LYS A 185 -6.15 -28.00 18.07
C LYS A 185 -6.35 -27.86 16.56
N GLU A 186 -5.63 -26.92 15.94
CA GLU A 186 -5.67 -26.70 14.48
C GLU A 186 -5.07 -27.92 13.76
N LEU A 187 -3.96 -28.45 14.26
CA LEU A 187 -3.32 -29.67 13.76
C LEU A 187 -4.25 -30.88 13.82
N GLN A 188 -4.89 -31.14 14.96
CA GLN A 188 -5.83 -32.25 15.11
C GLN A 188 -6.99 -32.14 14.14
N ARG A 189 -7.53 -30.93 13.95
CA ARG A 189 -8.61 -30.67 13.00
C ARG A 189 -8.19 -30.98 11.57
N VAL A 190 -6.98 -30.58 11.17
CA VAL A 190 -6.47 -30.85 9.82
C VAL A 190 -6.08 -32.31 9.65
N ILE A 191 -5.46 -32.95 10.63
CA ILE A 191 -5.10 -34.40 10.58
C ILE A 191 -6.36 -35.27 10.45
N ALA A 192 -7.48 -34.87 11.06
CA ALA A 192 -8.76 -35.58 10.93
C ALA A 192 -9.26 -35.67 9.48
N THR A 193 -8.78 -34.82 8.56
CA THR A 193 -9.11 -34.92 7.13
C THR A 193 -8.61 -36.21 6.47
N LEU A 194 -7.67 -36.94 7.10
CA LEU A 194 -7.30 -38.30 6.69
C LEU A 194 -8.48 -39.29 6.80
N ALA A 195 -9.38 -39.07 7.76
CA ALA A 195 -10.61 -39.83 7.93
C ALA A 195 -11.79 -39.16 7.21
N PHE A 196 -11.92 -37.84 7.35
CA PHE A 196 -12.93 -37.03 6.69
C PHE A 196 -12.38 -36.44 5.38
N LYS A 197 -12.45 -37.24 4.31
CA LYS A 197 -11.92 -36.90 2.99
C LYS A 197 -12.68 -35.74 2.31
N ARG A 198 -12.24 -35.38 1.10
CA ARG A 198 -12.76 -34.23 0.32
C ARG A 198 -14.27 -34.26 0.03
N ASP A 199 -14.86 -35.45 0.03
CA ASP A 199 -16.28 -35.74 -0.22
C ASP A 199 -17.12 -35.80 1.06
N THR A 200 -16.55 -35.38 2.20
CA THR A 200 -17.27 -35.37 3.47
C THR A 200 -18.44 -34.37 3.47
N GLU A 201 -19.58 -34.81 4.02
CA GLU A 201 -20.71 -33.93 4.32
C GLU A 201 -20.62 -33.27 5.70
N CYS A 202 -19.59 -33.60 6.48
CA CYS A 202 -19.36 -32.95 7.77
C CYS A 202 -18.85 -31.52 7.54
N SER A 203 -19.70 -30.52 7.79
CA SER A 203 -19.41 -29.10 7.58
C SER A 203 -18.09 -28.64 8.23
N THR A 204 -17.76 -29.16 9.41
CA THR A 204 -16.51 -28.88 10.15
C THR A 204 -15.25 -29.11 9.33
N TYR A 205 -15.24 -30.15 8.49
CA TYR A 205 -14.08 -30.56 7.68
C TYR A 205 -14.24 -30.20 6.20
N LYS A 206 -15.48 -30.19 5.69
CA LYS A 206 -15.81 -29.78 4.31
C LYS A 206 -15.22 -28.42 3.96
N VAL A 207 -15.34 -27.45 4.87
CA VAL A 207 -14.81 -26.08 4.71
C VAL A 207 -13.30 -26.03 4.45
N LEU A 208 -12.52 -27.00 4.97
CA LEU A 208 -11.07 -27.06 4.78
C LEU A 208 -10.69 -27.42 3.35
N PHE A 209 -11.59 -28.07 2.61
CA PHE A 209 -11.41 -28.43 1.21
C PHE A 209 -12.06 -27.42 0.24
N GLU A 210 -12.56 -26.28 0.71
CA GLU A 210 -13.13 -25.27 -0.17
C GLU A 210 -12.06 -24.46 -0.91
N ALA A 211 -12.35 -24.03 -2.13
CA ALA A 211 -11.46 -23.15 -2.89
C ALA A 211 -11.19 -21.83 -2.17
N LYS A 212 -12.15 -21.35 -1.37
CA LYS A 212 -12.04 -20.12 -0.55
C LYS A 212 -10.88 -20.14 0.45
N GLN A 213 -10.34 -21.30 0.81
CA GLN A 213 -9.13 -21.37 1.65
C GLN A 213 -7.93 -20.70 0.97
N TRP A 214 -7.84 -20.77 -0.36
CA TRP A 214 -6.79 -20.10 -1.12
C TRP A 214 -6.94 -18.58 -1.11
N ASP A 215 -8.18 -18.08 -1.23
CA ASP A 215 -8.46 -16.64 -1.11
C ASP A 215 -8.06 -16.13 0.28
N TYR A 216 -8.37 -16.88 1.34
CA TYR A 216 -7.93 -16.56 2.69
C TYR A 216 -6.40 -16.52 2.83
N LEU A 217 -5.68 -17.48 2.22
CA LEU A 217 -4.21 -17.47 2.22
C LEU A 217 -3.64 -16.27 1.47
N VAL A 218 -4.25 -15.87 0.34
CA VAL A 218 -3.87 -14.66 -0.40
C VAL A 218 -4.04 -13.42 0.47
N ASP A 219 -5.16 -13.30 1.18
CA ASP A 219 -5.42 -12.16 2.06
C ASP A 219 -4.49 -12.14 3.28
N GLN A 220 -4.24 -13.29 3.90
CA GLN A 220 -3.25 -13.41 4.97
C GLN A 220 -1.85 -13.04 4.48
N PHE A 221 -1.46 -13.48 3.28
CA PHE A 221 -0.19 -13.11 2.67
C PHE A 221 -0.10 -11.59 2.48
N LYS A 222 -1.13 -10.96 1.89
CA LYS A 222 -1.16 -9.50 1.69
C LYS A 222 -1.01 -8.73 3.00
N GLN A 223 -1.66 -9.20 4.07
CA GLN A 223 -1.56 -8.58 5.40
C GLN A 223 -0.14 -8.70 5.98
N GLU A 224 0.45 -9.89 5.93
CA GLU A 224 1.80 -10.14 6.43
C GLU A 224 2.85 -9.41 5.59
N PHE A 225 2.66 -9.35 4.27
CA PHE A 225 3.48 -8.58 3.36
C PHE A 225 3.46 -7.09 3.73
N CYS A 226 2.29 -6.47 3.86
CA CYS A 226 2.18 -5.07 4.23
C CYS A 226 2.85 -4.81 5.60
N LYS A 227 2.55 -5.64 6.60
CA LYS A 227 3.14 -5.54 7.94
C LYS A 227 4.65 -5.66 7.92
N LEU A 228 5.19 -6.61 7.15
CA LEU A 228 6.61 -6.86 7.05
C LEU A 228 7.33 -5.65 6.45
N TYR A 229 6.82 -5.09 5.36
CA TYR A 229 7.42 -3.93 4.69
C TYR A 229 7.04 -2.57 5.30
N GLY A 230 6.31 -2.55 6.43
CA GLY A 230 5.91 -1.29 7.09
C GLY A 230 4.90 -0.47 6.29
N MET A 231 4.14 -1.13 5.43
CA MET A 231 3.08 -0.51 4.63
C MET A 231 1.74 -0.53 5.35
N THR A 232 0.87 0.41 5.01
CA THR A 232 -0.54 0.37 5.42
C THR A 232 -1.26 -0.81 4.76
N LEU A 233 -2.26 -1.37 5.44
CA LEU A 233 -3.14 -2.38 4.86
C LEU A 233 -4.04 -1.76 3.79
N GLU A 234 -4.67 -0.64 4.14
CA GLU A 234 -5.44 0.17 3.20
C GLU A 234 -4.50 0.96 2.27
N PRO A 235 -4.81 1.06 0.96
CA PRO A 235 -4.09 1.93 0.04
C PRO A 235 -4.05 3.38 0.52
N LEU A 236 -2.92 4.07 0.29
CA LEU A 236 -2.75 5.46 0.73
C LEU A 236 -3.82 6.40 0.14
N LEU A 237 -4.25 6.14 -1.10
CA LEU A 237 -5.30 6.91 -1.76
C LEU A 237 -6.60 6.91 -0.95
N ASN A 238 -7.01 5.75 -0.44
CA ASN A 238 -8.22 5.61 0.37
C ASN A 238 -8.10 6.42 1.66
N ILE A 239 -6.95 6.31 2.35
CA ILE A 239 -6.69 7.00 3.61
C ILE A 239 -6.75 8.52 3.43
N TYR A 240 -6.06 9.06 2.40
CA TYR A 240 -6.06 10.51 2.14
C TYR A 240 -7.42 11.01 1.70
N LEU A 241 -8.13 10.26 0.86
CA LEU A 241 -9.47 10.62 0.41
C LEU A 241 -10.45 10.62 1.59
N GLN A 242 -10.43 9.60 2.44
CA GLN A 242 -11.24 9.56 3.67
C GLN A 242 -10.89 10.72 4.62
N ALA A 243 -9.61 11.03 4.81
CA ALA A 243 -9.21 12.16 5.64
C ALA A 243 -9.75 13.49 5.10
N GLY A 244 -9.66 13.72 3.78
CA GLY A 244 -10.23 14.89 3.13
C GLY A 244 -11.75 14.96 3.23
N LEU A 245 -12.44 13.85 2.94
CA LEU A 245 -13.90 13.77 3.05
C LEU A 245 -14.38 13.99 4.48
N SER A 246 -13.68 13.45 5.48
CA SER A 246 -13.99 13.68 6.91
C SER A 246 -13.91 15.16 7.29
N ALA A 247 -12.95 15.91 6.73
CA ALA A 247 -12.84 17.35 6.97
C ALA A 247 -13.99 18.15 6.34
N LEU A 248 -14.54 17.66 5.23
CA LEU A 248 -15.62 18.30 4.46
C LEU A 248 -17.02 17.81 4.86
N LYS A 249 -17.14 16.65 5.50
CA LYS A 249 -18.42 16.01 5.82
C LYS A 249 -19.21 16.83 6.82
N THR A 250 -20.30 17.43 6.37
CA THR A 250 -21.31 18.10 7.20
C THR A 250 -22.67 17.42 7.07
N PRO A 251 -23.61 17.64 8.00
CA PRO A 251 -24.97 17.12 7.87
C PRO A 251 -25.68 17.57 6.58
N TYR A 252 -25.35 18.76 6.06
CA TYR A 252 -25.96 19.36 4.86
C TYR A 252 -25.44 18.75 3.54
N CYS A 253 -24.36 17.97 3.56
CA CYS A 253 -23.77 17.36 2.36
C CYS A 253 -24.66 16.29 1.69
N TYR A 254 -25.82 15.96 2.29
CA TYR A 254 -26.78 14.97 1.81
C TYR A 254 -28.09 15.60 1.34
N GLU A 255 -28.21 16.93 1.37
CA GLU A 255 -29.39 17.65 0.89
C GLU A 255 -29.34 17.85 -0.63
N ASP A 256 -30.51 17.95 -1.28
CA ASP A 256 -30.64 18.05 -2.73
C ASP A 256 -30.02 19.34 -3.30
N ASP A 257 -29.85 20.38 -2.47
CA ASP A 257 -29.27 21.68 -2.84
C ASP A 257 -27.74 21.74 -2.65
N CYS A 258 -27.08 20.60 -2.43
CA CYS A 258 -25.62 20.54 -2.30
C CYS A 258 -24.92 21.05 -3.57
N THR A 259 -23.98 21.99 -3.40
CA THR A 259 -23.29 22.60 -4.54
C THR A 259 -22.49 21.56 -5.33
N LYS A 260 -22.41 21.70 -6.66
CA LYS A 260 -21.55 20.83 -7.51
C LYS A 260 -20.05 20.94 -7.18
N GLU A 261 -19.63 21.98 -6.45
CA GLU A 261 -18.26 22.15 -5.97
C GLU A 261 -17.96 21.32 -4.71
N ASP A 262 -18.99 20.85 -3.99
CA ASP A 262 -18.82 19.93 -2.87
C ASP A 262 -18.56 18.50 -3.40
N PRO A 263 -17.42 17.85 -3.07
CA PRO A 263 -17.18 16.46 -3.43
C PRO A 263 -18.30 15.53 -2.96
N LEU A 264 -18.93 15.80 -1.81
CA LEU A 264 -20.02 14.99 -1.28
C LEU A 264 -21.35 15.16 -2.04
N SER A 265 -21.41 16.03 -3.05
CA SER A 265 -22.49 16.01 -4.04
C SER A 265 -22.49 14.73 -4.89
N GLN A 266 -21.34 14.06 -5.01
CA GLN A 266 -21.20 12.80 -5.77
C GLN A 266 -21.49 11.57 -4.90
N GLU A 267 -22.31 10.66 -5.43
CA GLU A 267 -22.71 9.44 -4.71
C GLU A 267 -21.50 8.58 -4.28
N ALA A 268 -20.52 8.40 -5.16
CA ALA A 268 -19.32 7.60 -4.86
C ALA A 268 -18.55 8.12 -3.63
N PHE A 269 -18.42 9.45 -3.49
CA PHE A 269 -17.77 10.05 -2.34
C PHE A 269 -18.65 9.99 -1.09
N ARG A 270 -19.98 10.06 -1.21
CA ARG A 270 -20.90 9.83 -0.08
C ARG A 270 -20.80 8.40 0.47
N THR A 271 -20.72 7.40 -0.41
CA THR A 271 -20.55 5.99 0.01
C THR A 271 -19.27 5.82 0.82
N LEU A 272 -18.16 6.40 0.35
CA LEU A 272 -16.88 6.34 1.06
C LEU A 272 -16.90 7.13 2.37
N ALA A 273 -17.63 8.25 2.41
CA ALA A 273 -17.73 9.11 3.59
C ALA A 273 -18.73 8.59 4.63
N MET A 274 -19.62 7.66 4.30
CA MET A 274 -20.68 7.16 5.18
C MET A 274 -20.18 6.74 6.58
N PRO A 275 -19.12 5.91 6.73
CA PRO A 275 -18.62 5.52 8.06
C PRO A 275 -17.79 6.60 8.77
N LEU A 276 -17.48 7.72 8.11
CA LEU A 276 -16.60 8.76 8.66
C LEU A 276 -17.34 9.69 9.62
N PRO A 277 -16.65 10.28 10.61
CA PRO A 277 -17.25 11.28 11.49
C PRO A 277 -17.58 12.57 10.71
N TYR A 278 -18.52 13.35 11.25
CA TYR A 278 -18.76 14.71 10.77
C TYR A 278 -17.64 15.66 11.23
N SER A 279 -17.36 16.67 10.41
CA SER A 279 -16.45 17.75 10.74
C SER A 279 -16.91 18.51 11.98
N LYS A 280 -15.98 18.81 12.90
CA LYS A 280 -16.26 19.55 14.15
C LYS A 280 -16.15 21.08 13.99
N GLN A 281 -16.22 21.60 12.77
CA GLN A 281 -16.21 23.05 12.55
C GLN A 281 -17.50 23.65 13.15
N HIS A 282 -17.36 24.42 14.23
CA HIS A 282 -18.49 25.09 14.90
C HIS A 282 -18.95 26.35 14.15
N HIS A 283 -18.08 26.94 13.33
CA HIS A 283 -18.36 28.17 12.60
C HIS A 283 -18.15 27.95 11.10
N SER A 284 -19.14 28.38 10.32
CA SER A 284 -19.03 28.40 8.86
C SER A 284 -18.03 29.47 8.44
N LYS A 285 -17.17 29.13 7.48
CA LYS A 285 -16.25 30.06 6.83
C LYS A 285 -16.80 30.41 5.46
N LEU A 286 -16.97 31.69 5.18
CA LEU A 286 -17.41 32.12 3.86
C LEU A 286 -16.21 32.20 2.91
N VAL A 287 -16.35 31.63 1.72
CA VAL A 287 -15.35 31.69 0.64
C VAL A 287 -15.96 32.45 -0.53
N CYS A 288 -15.20 33.39 -1.08
CA CYS A 288 -15.68 34.19 -2.20
C CYS A 288 -15.87 33.35 -3.46
N TYR A 289 -17.00 33.53 -4.15
CA TYR A 289 -17.27 32.82 -5.40
C TYR A 289 -16.28 33.17 -6.54
N ILE A 290 -15.79 34.42 -6.57
CA ILE A 290 -14.93 34.93 -7.64
C ILE A 290 -13.46 34.62 -7.36
N THR A 291 -12.94 35.09 -6.23
CA THR A 291 -11.50 34.97 -5.89
C THR A 291 -11.15 33.63 -5.28
N LYS A 292 -12.13 32.86 -4.80
CA LYS A 292 -11.94 31.63 -4.01
C LYS A 292 -11.13 31.85 -2.72
N GLU A 293 -10.96 33.10 -2.29
CA GLU A 293 -10.34 33.48 -1.02
C GLU A 293 -11.36 33.48 0.12
N LEU A 294 -10.85 33.33 1.35
CA LEU A 294 -11.65 33.47 2.56
C LEU A 294 -12.21 34.90 2.68
N MET A 295 -13.46 35.01 3.09
CA MET A 295 -14.10 36.28 3.46
C MET A 295 -14.03 36.43 4.97
N ASP A 296 -13.12 37.27 5.44
CA ASP A 296 -12.78 37.48 6.85
C ASP A 296 -12.69 38.99 7.16
N THR A 297 -12.05 39.36 8.28
CA THR A 297 -11.92 40.75 8.69
C THR A 297 -11.14 41.60 7.69
N GLU A 298 -10.14 41.02 7.01
CA GLU A 298 -9.28 41.69 6.03
C GLU A 298 -9.90 41.69 4.62
N ASN A 299 -10.73 40.70 4.30
CA ASN A 299 -11.45 40.59 3.04
C ASN A 299 -12.96 40.42 3.26
N PRO A 300 -13.66 41.42 3.83
CA PRO A 300 -15.01 41.22 4.34
C PRO A 300 -16.03 40.98 3.23
N PRO A 301 -17.12 40.25 3.52
CA PRO A 301 -18.21 40.02 2.60
C PRO A 301 -19.01 41.32 2.34
N GLN A 302 -19.37 41.54 1.08
CA GLN A 302 -20.24 42.62 0.63
C GLN A 302 -21.41 42.06 -0.18
N VAL A 303 -22.58 42.64 0.05
CA VAL A 303 -23.87 42.21 -0.49
C VAL A 303 -24.27 43.17 -1.62
N LEU A 304 -24.59 42.59 -2.78
CA LEU A 304 -25.19 43.33 -3.90
C LEU A 304 -26.69 43.57 -3.67
N PRO A 305 -27.32 44.49 -4.42
CA PRO A 305 -28.77 44.73 -4.35
C PRO A 305 -29.65 43.50 -4.63
N ASN A 306 -29.14 42.51 -5.36
CA ASN A 306 -29.82 41.22 -5.60
C ASN A 306 -29.63 40.19 -4.46
N GLY A 307 -28.95 40.56 -3.37
CA GLY A 307 -28.72 39.69 -2.22
C GLY A 307 -27.54 38.73 -2.33
N TYR A 308 -26.83 38.68 -3.47
CA TYR A 308 -25.62 37.85 -3.57
C TYR A 308 -24.42 38.49 -2.86
N VAL A 309 -23.58 37.64 -2.28
CA VAL A 309 -22.44 38.05 -1.45
C VAL A 309 -21.11 37.68 -2.11
N TYR A 310 -20.20 38.65 -2.17
CA TYR A 310 -18.83 38.47 -2.68
C TYR A 310 -17.85 39.20 -1.77
N SER A 311 -16.55 38.96 -1.95
CA SER A 311 -15.55 39.58 -1.09
C SER A 311 -15.22 40.98 -1.56
N THR A 312 -14.79 41.83 -0.64
CA THR A 312 -14.41 43.22 -0.93
C THR A 312 -13.34 43.29 -2.03
N LYS A 313 -12.27 42.48 -1.92
CA LYS A 313 -11.21 42.42 -2.95
C LYS A 313 -11.76 42.11 -4.34
N ALA A 314 -12.67 41.13 -4.44
CA ALA A 314 -13.24 40.72 -5.72
C ALA A 314 -14.05 41.85 -6.38
N LEU A 315 -14.85 42.57 -5.60
CA LEU A 315 -15.70 43.65 -6.09
C LEU A 315 -14.90 44.91 -6.41
N GLU A 316 -13.86 45.23 -5.63
CA GLU A 316 -12.95 46.34 -5.92
C GLU A 316 -12.18 46.13 -7.22
N GLU A 317 -11.63 44.93 -7.43
CA GLU A 317 -10.95 44.60 -8.68
C GLU A 317 -11.89 44.67 -9.88
N MET A 318 -13.14 44.19 -9.72
CA MET A 318 -14.15 44.27 -10.77
C MET A 318 -14.51 45.72 -11.09
N ALA A 319 -14.77 46.54 -10.07
CA ALA A 319 -15.08 47.95 -10.24
C ALA A 319 -13.92 48.73 -10.89
N LYS A 320 -12.66 48.45 -10.50
CA LYS A 320 -11.47 49.05 -11.14
C LYS A 320 -11.40 48.73 -12.63
N LYS A 321 -11.77 47.51 -13.04
CA LYS A 321 -11.77 47.09 -14.45
C LYS A 321 -12.95 47.66 -15.25
N ASN A 322 -14.07 47.90 -14.59
CA ASN A 322 -15.35 48.27 -15.23
C ASN A 322 -15.81 49.70 -14.89
N ASN A 323 -14.88 50.64 -14.71
CA ASN A 323 -15.16 52.06 -14.42
C ASN A 323 -16.18 52.28 -13.28
N GLY A 324 -16.01 51.59 -12.15
CA GLY A 324 -16.84 51.72 -10.96
C GLY A 324 -18.11 50.86 -10.94
N THR A 325 -18.35 50.10 -12.01
CA THR A 325 -19.53 49.25 -12.16
C THR A 325 -19.22 47.79 -11.84
N ILE A 326 -20.17 47.10 -11.22
CA ILE A 326 -20.06 45.68 -10.85
C ILE A 326 -21.13 44.91 -11.61
N ILE A 327 -20.72 43.76 -12.15
CA ILE A 327 -21.63 42.83 -12.84
C ILE A 327 -21.67 41.54 -12.03
N CYS A 328 -22.83 41.20 -11.47
CA CYS A 328 -23.01 39.96 -10.73
C CYS A 328 -22.80 38.77 -11.68
N PRO A 329 -21.80 37.89 -11.44
CA PRO A 329 -21.50 36.77 -12.34
C PRO A 329 -22.60 35.69 -12.36
N ARG A 330 -23.52 35.71 -11.40
CA ARG A 330 -24.60 34.71 -11.27
C ARG A 330 -25.92 35.16 -11.90
N THR A 331 -26.23 36.46 -11.85
CA THR A 331 -27.52 36.98 -12.35
C THR A 331 -27.38 37.99 -13.48
N GLY A 332 -26.16 38.47 -13.78
CA GLY A 332 -25.93 39.55 -14.73
C GLY A 332 -26.37 40.93 -14.25
N LEU A 333 -26.79 41.09 -12.98
CA LEU A 333 -27.19 42.39 -12.44
C LEU A 333 -25.99 43.35 -12.49
N VAL A 334 -26.24 44.57 -12.97
CA VAL A 334 -25.26 45.65 -13.03
C VAL A 334 -25.60 46.67 -11.94
N CYS A 335 -24.64 47.01 -11.06
CA CYS A 335 -24.83 48.03 -10.02
C CYS A 335 -23.54 48.84 -9.79
N SER A 336 -23.67 50.01 -9.15
CA SER A 336 -22.50 50.79 -8.72
C SER A 336 -21.82 50.16 -7.49
N TYR A 337 -20.50 50.35 -7.35
CA TYR A 337 -19.77 49.96 -6.14
C TYR A 337 -20.32 50.66 -4.87
N THR A 338 -20.89 51.86 -5.00
CA THR A 338 -21.47 52.61 -3.88
C THR A 338 -22.77 52.01 -3.34
N GLU A 339 -23.42 51.11 -4.08
CA GLU A 339 -24.67 50.45 -3.69
C GLU A 339 -24.42 49.18 -2.85
N LEU A 340 -23.17 48.79 -2.67
CA LEU A 340 -22.81 47.60 -1.90
C LEU A 340 -22.96 47.83 -0.39
N VAL A 341 -23.45 46.81 0.30
CA VAL A 341 -23.59 46.84 1.77
C VAL A 341 -22.66 45.80 2.39
N LYS A 342 -21.90 46.19 3.42
CA LYS A 342 -21.05 45.26 4.16
C LYS A 342 -21.91 44.28 4.97
N ALA A 343 -21.68 42.98 4.80
CA ALA A 343 -22.28 41.96 5.64
C ALA A 343 -21.42 41.74 6.90
N TYR A 344 -22.09 41.55 8.04
CA TYR A 344 -21.46 41.15 9.29
C TYR A 344 -21.90 39.73 9.61
N ILE A 345 -20.93 38.84 9.84
CA ILE A 345 -21.18 37.45 10.21
C ILE A 345 -20.94 37.37 11.72
N SER A 346 -21.93 36.91 12.48
CA SER A 346 -21.86 36.68 13.93
C SER A 346 -21.58 35.22 14.25
#